data_AF-A0A2N0WID5-F1
#
_entry.id   AF-A0A2N0WID5-F1
#
_cell.length_a   1.000
_cell.length_b   1.000
_cell.length_c   1.000
_cell.angle_alpha   90.00
_cell.angle_beta   90.00
_cell.angle_gamma   90.00
#
_symmetry.space_group_name_H-M   'P 1'
#
loop_
_entity.id
_entity.type
_entity.pdbx_description
1 polymer ?
#
loop_
_entity_poly.entity_id
_entity_poly.type
_entity_poly.pdbx_seq_one_letter_code
_entity_poly.pdbx_strand_id
1 'polypeptide(L)'
;MSYVTIADTAQLVKDLKAYYGKNFADFWSGMSDTDIAMNFANILADVHIEQFNHGRKKMESSGFIPNMPQFKDWCLEKKSPAHNWLSAHEAWALCLSYENNEKVSVTAQAMEAFRKVGHVLHNEGQKPAFQAFKGFYSRIVDRAVERGQPQTIFVPPLRLKSTEERSIHLTHDRRELARESIAGLMEKLKLPRGLTK
;
A
#
# COMPACT_ATOMS: atom_id res chain seq x y z
N MET A 1 7.10 4.35 -11.94
CA MET A 1 7.63 5.03 -10.74
C MET A 1 8.96 5.63 -11.15
N SER A 2 9.11 6.95 -11.03
CA SER A 2 10.30 7.68 -11.48
C SER A 2 11.19 8.00 -10.28
N TYR A 3 12.48 7.73 -10.41
CA TYR A 3 13.48 8.05 -9.38
C TYR A 3 14.08 9.44 -9.64
N VAL A 4 14.72 10.00 -8.62
CA VAL A 4 15.43 11.29 -8.71
C VAL A 4 16.55 11.20 -9.73
N THR A 5 16.62 12.20 -10.62
CA THR A 5 17.65 12.34 -11.64
C THR A 5 18.59 13.50 -11.32
N ILE A 6 19.71 13.59 -12.05
CA ILE A 6 20.64 14.72 -11.93
C ILE A 6 20.00 16.06 -12.34
N ALA A 7 18.98 16.04 -13.21
CA ALA A 7 18.23 17.25 -13.56
C ALA A 7 17.41 17.75 -12.36
N ASP A 8 16.82 16.83 -11.60
CA ASP A 8 16.06 17.14 -10.39
C ASP A 8 16.96 17.74 -9.31
N THR A 9 18.17 17.19 -9.13
CA THR A 9 19.12 17.71 -8.14
C THR A 9 19.77 19.02 -8.56
N ALA A 10 19.99 19.24 -9.86
CA ALA A 10 20.37 20.55 -10.37
C ALA A 10 19.29 21.60 -10.11
N GLN A 11 18.01 21.23 -10.20
CA GLN A 11 16.91 22.11 -9.82
C GLN A 11 16.87 22.35 -8.31
N LEU A 12 17.11 21.32 -7.48
CA LEU A 12 17.22 21.48 -6.02
C LEU A 12 18.29 22.51 -5.63
N VAL A 13 19.46 22.50 -6.28
CA VAL A 13 20.52 23.49 -6.00
C VAL A 13 20.05 24.91 -6.30
N LYS A 14 19.31 25.12 -7.39
CA LYS A 14 18.70 26.43 -7.71
C LYS A 14 17.69 26.85 -6.65
N ASP A 15 16.86 25.92 -6.18
CA ASP A 15 15.87 26.19 -5.14
C ASP A 15 16.58 26.57 -3.82
N LEU A 16 17.58 25.80 -3.39
CA LEU A 16 18.36 26.07 -2.17
C LEU A 16 19.00 27.47 -2.20
N LYS A 17 19.52 27.89 -3.36
CA LYS A 17 20.03 29.26 -3.55
C LYS A 17 18.94 30.31 -3.39
N ALA A 18 17.77 30.09 -3.97
CA ALA A 18 16.65 31.01 -3.89
C ALA A 18 16.11 31.15 -2.46
N TYR A 19 15.99 30.04 -1.72
CA TYR A 19 15.46 30.05 -0.35
C TYR A 19 16.44 30.61 0.68
N TYR A 20 17.73 30.29 0.55
CA TYR A 20 18.70 30.55 1.62
C TYR A 20 19.77 31.61 1.29
N GLY A 21 19.87 32.04 0.03
CA GLY A 21 20.69 33.18 -0.39
C GLY A 21 22.12 33.14 0.12
N LYS A 22 22.51 34.12 0.94
CA LYS A 22 23.88 34.22 1.48
C LYS A 22 24.27 33.00 2.32
N ASN A 23 23.34 32.47 3.12
CA ASN A 23 23.62 31.28 3.95
C ASN A 23 24.01 30.08 3.07
N PHE A 24 23.47 29.98 1.84
CA PHE A 24 23.82 28.92 0.92
C PHE A 24 25.28 29.04 0.47
N ALA A 25 25.68 30.25 0.07
CA ALA A 25 27.04 30.52 -0.38
C ALA A 25 28.08 30.24 0.71
N ASP A 26 27.76 30.59 1.95
CA ASP A 26 28.64 30.35 3.10
C ASP A 26 28.74 28.85 3.43
N PHE A 27 27.58 28.15 3.47
CA PHE A 27 27.50 26.73 3.85
C PHE A 27 28.15 25.79 2.83
N TRP A 28 28.03 26.09 1.54
CA TRP A 28 28.59 25.29 0.44
C TRP A 28 29.85 25.91 -0.17
N SER A 29 30.54 26.78 0.58
CA SER A 29 31.75 27.45 0.12
C SER A 29 32.81 26.47 -0.37
N GLY A 30 33.41 26.76 -1.53
CA GLY A 30 34.44 25.91 -2.15
C GLY A 30 33.91 24.74 -2.99
N MET A 31 32.59 24.53 -3.09
CA MET A 31 31.98 23.57 -4.01
C MET A 31 31.29 24.26 -5.18
N SER A 32 31.38 23.68 -6.38
CA SER A 32 30.62 24.15 -7.53
C SER A 32 29.16 23.66 -7.47
N ASP A 33 28.24 24.39 -8.10
CA ASP A 33 26.83 23.96 -8.22
C ASP A 33 26.69 22.56 -8.79
N THR A 34 27.54 22.23 -9.76
CA THR A 34 27.58 20.93 -10.41
C THR A 34 27.98 19.82 -9.44
N ASP A 35 29.01 20.07 -8.61
CA ASP A 35 29.45 19.10 -7.60
C ASP A 35 28.38 18.88 -6.53
N ILE A 36 27.73 19.96 -6.08
CA ILE A 36 26.63 19.86 -5.11
C ILE A 36 25.47 19.05 -5.71
N ALA A 37 25.09 19.32 -6.97
CA ALA A 37 24.03 18.59 -7.65
C ALA A 37 24.38 17.10 -7.86
N MET A 38 25.63 16.79 -8.22
CA MET A 38 26.11 15.40 -8.36
C MET A 38 26.08 14.66 -7.02
N ASN A 39 26.54 15.30 -5.95
CA ASN A 39 26.53 14.70 -4.61
C ASN A 39 25.10 14.44 -4.11
N PHE A 40 24.17 15.37 -4.38
CA PHE A 40 22.75 15.12 -4.14
C PHE A 40 22.20 13.97 -5.01
N ALA A 41 22.58 13.87 -6.28
CA ALA A 41 22.12 12.80 -7.16
C ALA A 41 22.59 11.43 -6.64
N ASN A 42 23.82 11.36 -6.15
CA ASN A 42 24.39 10.14 -5.58
C ASN A 42 23.65 9.69 -4.31
N ILE A 43 23.41 10.60 -3.37
CA ILE A 43 22.76 10.23 -2.10
C ILE A 43 21.25 9.96 -2.29
N LEU A 44 20.61 10.58 -3.27
CA LEU A 44 19.18 10.46 -3.57
C LEU A 44 18.87 9.44 -4.68
N ALA A 45 19.84 8.64 -5.13
CA ALA A 45 19.67 7.70 -6.23
C ALA A 45 18.56 6.64 -5.98
N ASP A 46 18.31 6.32 -4.72
CA ASP A 46 17.28 5.39 -4.24
C ASP A 46 15.95 6.07 -3.86
N VAL A 47 15.86 7.39 -3.99
CA VAL A 47 14.70 8.19 -3.57
C VAL A 47 13.71 8.31 -4.72
N HIS A 48 12.42 8.07 -4.45
CA HIS A 48 11.35 8.25 -5.42
C HIS A 48 11.03 9.75 -5.59
N ILE A 49 10.58 10.16 -6.78
CA ILE A 49 10.30 11.58 -7.07
C ILE A 49 9.25 12.18 -6.13
N GLU A 50 8.29 11.38 -5.65
CA GLU A 50 7.28 11.81 -4.67
C GLU A 50 7.90 12.13 -3.30
N GLN A 51 8.84 11.30 -2.85
CA GLN A 51 9.60 11.51 -1.62
C GLN A 51 10.48 12.76 -1.75
N PHE A 52 11.12 12.94 -2.91
CA PHE A 52 11.92 14.13 -3.21
C PHE A 52 11.10 15.43 -3.13
N ASN A 53 9.90 15.44 -3.71
CA ASN A 53 9.01 16.58 -3.63
C ASN A 53 8.55 16.88 -2.19
N HIS A 54 8.47 15.86 -1.32
CA HIS A 54 8.20 16.07 0.10
C HIS A 54 9.35 16.81 0.79
N GLY A 55 10.60 16.39 0.55
CA GLY A 55 11.79 17.07 1.05
C GLY A 55 11.85 18.52 0.57
N ARG A 56 11.54 18.78 -0.71
CA ARG A 56 11.44 20.14 -1.26
C ARG A 56 10.40 20.99 -0.55
N LYS A 57 9.20 20.45 -0.30
CA LYS A 57 8.14 21.17 0.42
C LYS A 57 8.55 21.51 1.86
N LYS A 58 9.32 20.66 2.53
CA LYS A 58 9.82 20.94 3.88
C LYS A 58 10.77 22.14 3.91
N MET A 59 11.48 22.43 2.82
CA MET A 59 12.32 23.64 2.70
C MET A 59 11.52 24.93 2.91
N GLU A 60 10.25 24.99 2.50
CA GLU A 60 9.37 26.15 2.68
C GLU A 60 9.17 26.51 4.17
N SER A 61 9.24 25.52 5.05
CA SER A 61 9.07 25.68 6.51
C SER A 61 10.38 25.67 7.30
N SER A 62 11.50 25.30 6.67
CA SER A 62 12.77 25.17 7.36
C SER A 62 13.52 26.51 7.39
N GLY A 63 13.82 26.99 8.60
CA GLY A 63 14.63 28.20 8.81
C GLY A 63 16.14 28.00 8.57
N PHE A 64 16.60 26.77 8.30
CA PHE A 64 18.01 26.45 8.10
C PHE A 64 18.23 25.61 6.84
N ILE A 65 19.42 25.71 6.27
CA ILE A 65 19.86 24.90 5.12
C ILE A 65 20.09 23.46 5.58
N PRO A 66 19.46 22.47 4.96
CA PRO A 66 19.79 21.08 5.24
C PRO A 66 21.15 20.72 4.66
N ASN A 67 21.93 19.93 5.38
CA ASN A 67 23.01 19.16 4.77
C ASN A 67 22.42 18.02 3.89
N MET A 68 23.26 17.39 3.06
CA MET A 68 22.80 16.35 2.12
C MET A 68 22.07 15.17 2.81
N PRO A 69 22.60 14.56 3.90
CA PRO A 69 21.88 13.54 4.66
C PRO A 69 20.55 14.04 5.24
N GLN A 70 20.53 15.23 5.84
CA GLN A 70 19.30 15.81 6.41
C GLN A 70 18.23 16.02 5.36
N PHE A 71 18.61 16.46 4.16
CA PHE A 71 17.65 16.61 3.07
C PHE A 71 17.11 15.24 2.62
N LYS A 72 17.96 14.21 2.56
CA LYS A 72 17.49 12.82 2.31
C LYS A 72 16.54 12.36 3.41
N ASP A 73 16.84 12.64 4.68
CA ASP A 73 15.93 12.35 5.79
C ASP A 73 14.60 13.08 5.65
N TRP A 74 14.58 14.30 5.11
CA TRP A 74 13.34 15.02 4.81
C TRP A 74 12.57 14.38 3.65
N CYS A 75 13.27 13.87 2.63
CA CYS A 75 12.62 13.14 1.55
C CYS A 75 12.00 11.83 2.04
N LEU A 76 12.72 11.13 2.92
CA LEU A 76 12.33 9.84 3.49
C LEU A 76 11.46 9.98 4.75
N GLU A 77 11.19 11.21 5.20
CA GLU A 77 10.44 11.42 6.43
C GLU A 77 9.07 10.76 6.27
N LYS A 78 8.83 9.74 7.10
CA LYS A 78 7.60 8.94 7.11
C LYS A 78 6.33 9.76 7.37
N LYS A 79 6.46 11.07 7.60
CA LYS A 79 5.39 12.05 7.79
C LYS A 79 5.02 12.79 6.50
N SER A 80 5.05 12.10 5.35
CA SER A 80 4.35 12.60 4.18
C SER A 80 2.89 12.87 4.58
N PRO A 81 2.35 14.08 4.37
CA PRO A 81 0.92 14.35 4.55
C PRO A 81 0.04 13.49 3.62
N ALA A 82 0.63 12.82 2.63
CA ALA A 82 -0.03 11.85 1.77
C ALA A 82 0.05 10.39 2.27
N HIS A 83 0.75 10.11 3.39
CA HIS A 83 0.92 8.79 4.01
C HIS A 83 0.65 8.84 5.52
N ASN A 84 -0.45 9.48 5.95
CA ASN A 84 -0.99 9.27 7.29
C ASN A 84 -1.57 7.85 7.37
N TRP A 85 -0.68 6.85 7.45
CA TRP A 85 -1.05 5.50 7.79
C TRP A 85 -1.82 5.54 9.11
N LEU A 86 -2.99 4.90 9.11
CA LEU A 86 -3.80 4.82 10.32
C LEU A 86 -2.96 4.22 11.44
N SER A 87 -3.14 4.69 12.67
CA SER A 87 -2.63 3.96 13.82
C SER A 87 -3.32 2.59 13.89
N ALA A 88 -2.67 1.61 14.51
CA ALA A 88 -3.28 0.29 14.68
C ALA A 88 -4.62 0.33 15.43
N HIS A 89 -4.84 1.33 16.31
CA HIS A 89 -6.12 1.50 17.00
C HIS A 89 -7.21 2.03 16.05
N GLU A 90 -6.91 3.03 15.24
CA GLU A 90 -7.86 3.57 14.25
C GLU A 90 -8.18 2.53 13.17
N ALA A 91 -7.16 1.83 12.66
CA ALA A 91 -7.32 0.76 11.68
C ALA A 91 -8.21 -0.36 12.24
N TRP A 92 -8.02 -0.75 13.50
CA TRP A 92 -8.84 -1.76 14.17
C TRP A 92 -10.30 -1.30 14.33
N ALA A 93 -10.50 -0.07 14.83
CA ALA A 93 -11.84 0.49 15.02
C ALA A 93 -12.62 0.59 13.70
N LEU A 94 -11.96 0.98 12.61
CA LEU A 94 -12.56 1.02 11.27
C LEU A 94 -12.90 -0.37 10.75
N CYS A 95 -12.07 -1.39 10.99
CA CYS A 95 -12.40 -2.77 10.63
C CYS A 95 -13.61 -3.30 11.40
N LEU A 96 -13.70 -3.07 12.70
CA LEU A 96 -14.87 -3.45 13.50
C LEU A 96 -16.14 -2.70 13.05
N SER A 97 -16.00 -1.43 12.69
CA SER A 97 -17.10 -0.63 12.16
C SER A 97 -17.55 -1.13 10.79
N TYR A 98 -16.61 -1.62 9.97
CA TYR A 98 -16.89 -2.22 8.66
C TYR A 98 -17.67 -3.54 8.79
N GLU A 99 -17.30 -4.42 9.73
CA GLU A 99 -18.05 -5.66 10.02
C GLU A 99 -19.51 -5.38 10.41
N ASN A 100 -19.75 -4.29 11.15
CA ASN A 100 -21.11 -3.88 11.53
C ASN A 100 -21.84 -3.13 10.41
N ASN A 101 -21.11 -2.42 9.55
CA ASN A 101 -21.66 -1.58 8.48
C ASN A 101 -20.67 -1.48 7.30
N GLU A 102 -20.96 -2.21 6.23
CA GLU A 102 -20.13 -2.27 5.02
C GLU A 102 -19.95 -0.92 4.30
N LYS A 103 -20.69 0.14 4.70
CA LYS A 103 -20.53 1.50 4.15
C LYS A 103 -19.31 2.25 4.72
N VAL A 104 -18.70 1.76 5.79
CA VAL A 104 -17.53 2.40 6.40
C VAL A 104 -16.31 2.19 5.50
N SER A 105 -15.57 3.25 5.19
CA SER A 105 -14.34 3.12 4.41
C SER A 105 -13.21 2.61 5.29
N VAL A 106 -12.65 1.46 4.93
CA VAL A 106 -11.49 0.84 5.58
C VAL A 106 -10.37 0.66 4.57
N THR A 107 -9.13 0.63 5.01
CA THR A 107 -7.98 0.49 4.09
C THR A 107 -7.66 -0.98 3.82
N ALA A 108 -7.15 -1.27 2.62
CA ALA A 108 -6.87 -2.64 2.19
C ALA A 108 -5.89 -3.35 3.13
N GLN A 109 -4.86 -2.63 3.58
CA GLN A 109 -3.86 -3.12 4.53
C GLN A 109 -4.45 -3.42 5.91
N ALA A 110 -5.36 -2.58 6.39
CA ALA A 110 -6.08 -2.82 7.65
C ALA A 110 -6.98 -4.06 7.53
N MET A 111 -7.72 -4.19 6.44
CA MET A 111 -8.60 -5.34 6.19
C MET A 111 -7.80 -6.64 6.01
N GLU A 112 -6.63 -6.60 5.38
CA GLU A 112 -5.73 -7.75 5.29
C GLU A 112 -5.27 -8.21 6.68
N ALA A 113 -4.84 -7.28 7.53
CA ALA A 113 -4.44 -7.59 8.91
C ALA A 113 -5.62 -8.13 9.73
N PHE A 114 -6.81 -7.55 9.56
CA PHE A 114 -8.03 -7.93 10.27
C PHE A 114 -8.47 -9.36 9.93
N ARG A 115 -8.47 -9.71 8.63
CA ARG A 115 -8.79 -11.07 8.17
C ARG A 115 -7.84 -12.12 8.73
N LYS A 116 -6.55 -11.80 8.87
CA LYS A 116 -5.55 -12.73 9.45
C LYS A 116 -5.86 -13.08 10.91
N VAL A 117 -6.49 -12.18 11.66
CA VAL A 117 -6.82 -12.39 13.09
C VAL A 117 -8.28 -12.78 13.33
N GLY A 118 -9.10 -12.94 12.29
CA GLY A 118 -10.51 -13.28 12.44
C GLY A 118 -10.74 -14.57 13.24
N HIS A 119 -9.87 -15.57 13.08
CA HIS A 119 -9.92 -16.80 13.87
C HIS A 119 -9.65 -16.57 15.36
N VAL A 120 -8.67 -15.74 15.69
CA VAL A 120 -8.36 -15.35 17.09
C VAL A 120 -9.51 -14.56 17.68
N LEU A 121 -10.08 -13.64 16.90
CA LEU A 121 -11.22 -12.81 17.32
C LEU A 121 -12.43 -13.67 17.69
N HIS A 122 -12.70 -14.73 16.93
CA HIS A 122 -13.82 -15.64 17.18
C HIS A 122 -13.57 -16.60 18.34
N ASN A 123 -12.34 -17.10 18.49
CA ASN A 123 -12.03 -18.17 19.45
C ASN A 123 -11.55 -17.67 20.83
N GLU A 124 -10.77 -16.59 20.86
CA GLU A 124 -10.09 -16.09 22.07
C GLU A 124 -10.59 -14.71 22.52
N GLY A 125 -11.31 -14.00 21.64
CA GLY A 125 -11.92 -12.70 21.92
C GLY A 125 -11.07 -11.51 21.48
N GLN A 126 -11.55 -10.30 21.79
CA GLN A 126 -11.02 -9.06 21.21
C GLN A 126 -9.61 -8.68 21.66
N LYS A 127 -9.24 -8.90 22.93
CA LYS A 127 -7.94 -8.47 23.45
C LYS A 127 -6.77 -9.22 22.79
N PRO A 128 -6.77 -10.58 22.72
CA PRO A 128 -5.72 -11.32 22.03
C PRO A 128 -5.69 -11.02 20.52
N ALA A 129 -6.88 -10.92 19.90
CA ALA A 129 -6.99 -10.60 18.47
C ALA A 129 -6.42 -9.22 18.13
N PHE A 130 -6.66 -8.22 18.97
CA PHE A 130 -6.10 -6.89 18.77
C PHE A 130 -4.57 -6.87 18.92
N GLN A 131 -4.02 -7.63 19.86
CA GLN A 131 -2.56 -7.73 20.02
C GLN A 131 -1.91 -8.38 18.80
N ALA A 132 -2.50 -9.47 18.28
CA ALA A 132 -2.07 -10.09 17.03
C ALA A 132 -2.22 -9.12 15.84
N PHE A 133 -3.34 -8.37 15.80
CA PHE A 133 -3.62 -7.39 14.75
C PHE A 133 -2.55 -6.32 14.68
N LYS A 134 -2.14 -5.74 15.82
CA LYS A 134 -1.05 -4.75 15.87
C LYS A 134 0.20 -5.27 15.17
N GLY A 135 0.62 -6.50 15.49
CA GLY A 135 1.80 -7.12 14.91
C GLY A 135 1.70 -7.33 13.39
N PHE A 136 0.56 -7.84 12.92
CA PHE A 136 0.35 -8.02 11.47
C PHE A 136 0.23 -6.69 10.74
N TYR A 137 -0.52 -5.74 11.28
CA TYR A 137 -0.76 -4.44 10.67
C TYR A 137 0.54 -3.65 10.52
N SER A 138 1.35 -3.53 11.57
CA SER A 138 2.66 -2.86 11.50
C SER A 138 3.54 -3.47 10.41
N ARG A 139 3.66 -4.80 10.34
CA ARG A 139 4.46 -5.47 9.29
C ARG A 139 3.92 -5.28 7.88
N ILE A 140 2.61 -5.14 7.70
CA ILE A 140 2.01 -4.87 6.39
C ILE A 140 2.30 -3.42 5.99
N VAL A 141 2.11 -2.48 6.91
CA VAL A 141 2.40 -1.06 6.69
C VAL A 141 3.88 -0.83 6.39
N ASP A 142 4.79 -1.42 7.18
CA ASP A 142 6.23 -1.28 6.97
C ASP A 142 6.64 -1.77 5.58
N ARG A 143 6.15 -2.94 5.15
CA ARG A 143 6.40 -3.46 3.79
C ARG A 143 5.80 -2.60 2.69
N ALA A 144 4.64 -1.99 2.92
CA ALA A 144 4.03 -1.09 1.95
C ALA A 144 4.82 0.22 1.83
N VAL A 145 5.27 0.77 2.96
CA VAL A 145 6.13 1.96 3.03
C VAL A 145 7.46 1.71 2.32
N GLU A 146 8.13 0.58 2.59
CA GLU A 146 9.39 0.19 1.93
C GLU A 146 9.24 0.10 0.40
N ARG A 147 8.06 -0.27 -0.08
CA ARG A 147 7.74 -0.39 -1.52
C ARG A 147 7.21 0.89 -2.14
N GLY A 148 7.11 1.98 -1.37
CA GLY A 148 6.48 3.23 -1.83
C GLY A 148 5.01 3.06 -2.23
N GLN A 149 4.31 2.08 -1.66
CA GLN A 149 2.91 1.84 -1.98
C GLN A 149 2.01 2.79 -1.19
N PRO A 150 1.08 3.50 -1.86
CA PRO A 150 0.12 4.34 -1.17
C PRO A 150 -0.90 3.49 -0.41
N GLN A 151 -1.51 4.09 0.61
CA GLN A 151 -2.64 3.49 1.31
C GLN A 151 -3.87 3.49 0.39
N THR A 152 -4.46 2.32 0.15
CA THR A 152 -5.61 2.16 -0.75
C THR A 152 -6.87 1.80 0.05
N ILE A 153 -8.02 2.32 -0.37
CA ILE A 153 -9.32 1.92 0.20
C ILE A 153 -9.60 0.47 -0.18
N PHE A 154 -10.10 -0.29 0.78
CA PHE A 154 -10.54 -1.66 0.59
C PHE A 154 -11.81 -1.69 -0.27
N VAL A 155 -11.76 -2.44 -1.37
CA VAL A 155 -12.93 -2.71 -2.21
C VAL A 155 -13.32 -4.17 -2.00
N PRO A 156 -14.54 -4.47 -1.50
CA PRO A 156 -14.98 -5.85 -1.36
C PRO A 156 -15.03 -6.53 -2.73
N PRO A 157 -14.59 -7.80 -2.83
CA PRO A 157 -14.71 -8.54 -4.07
C PRO A 157 -16.19 -8.63 -4.47
N LEU A 158 -16.48 -8.40 -5.74
CA LEU A 158 -17.83 -8.51 -6.29
C LEU A 158 -18.38 -9.90 -5.96
N ARG A 159 -19.29 -9.98 -5.00
CA ARG A 159 -20.07 -11.19 -4.79
C ARG A 159 -20.92 -11.35 -6.05
N LEU A 160 -20.71 -12.42 -6.80
CA LEU A 160 -21.70 -12.87 -7.77
C LEU A 160 -23.00 -13.00 -6.97
N LYS A 161 -23.98 -12.14 -7.23
CA LYS A 161 -25.33 -12.39 -6.75
C LYS A 161 -25.65 -13.76 -7.33
N SER A 162 -25.81 -14.76 -6.47
CA SER A 162 -26.53 -15.95 -6.87
C SER A 162 -27.83 -15.39 -7.43
N THR A 163 -28.02 -15.47 -8.75
CA THR A 163 -29.36 -15.33 -9.32
C THR A 163 -30.23 -16.19 -8.43
N GLU A 164 -31.27 -15.58 -7.85
CA GLU A 164 -32.27 -16.26 -7.03
C GLU A 164 -32.40 -17.68 -7.53
N GLU A 165 -32.30 -18.65 -6.62
CA GLU A 165 -32.60 -20.04 -6.92
C GLU A 165 -34.05 -20.09 -7.46
N ARG A 166 -34.22 -19.81 -8.75
CA ARG A 166 -35.17 -20.51 -9.57
C ARG A 166 -34.69 -21.93 -9.42
N SER A 167 -35.30 -22.65 -8.50
CA SER A 167 -35.35 -24.09 -8.48
C SER A 167 -35.90 -24.49 -9.85
N ILE A 168 -35.01 -24.56 -10.84
CA ILE A 168 -35.33 -25.14 -12.13
C ILE A 168 -35.58 -26.59 -11.76
N HIS A 169 -36.84 -26.99 -11.70
CA HIS A 169 -37.18 -28.38 -11.50
C HIS A 169 -36.66 -29.10 -12.74
N LEU A 170 -35.44 -29.64 -12.67
CA LEU A 170 -34.88 -30.42 -13.76
C LEU A 170 -35.77 -31.65 -13.88
N THR A 171 -36.54 -31.70 -14.96
CA THR A 171 -37.27 -32.89 -15.38
C THR A 171 -36.30 -34.06 -15.53
N HIS A 172 -36.79 -35.28 -15.34
CA HIS A 172 -35.97 -36.50 -15.41
C HIS A 172 -35.11 -36.53 -16.70
N ASP A 173 -35.72 -36.19 -17.83
CA ASP A 173 -35.05 -36.19 -19.14
C ASP A 173 -33.88 -35.20 -19.23
N ARG A 174 -34.02 -34.02 -18.62
CA ARG A 174 -32.94 -33.02 -18.59
C ARG A 174 -31.77 -33.47 -17.69
N ARG A 175 -32.03 -34.30 -16.68
CA ARG A 175 -30.97 -34.87 -15.83
C ARG A 175 -30.19 -35.95 -16.57
N GLU A 176 -30.86 -36.78 -17.34
CA GLU A 176 -30.21 -37.82 -18.16
C GLU A 176 -29.33 -37.21 -19.25
N LEU A 177 -29.83 -36.23 -20.00
CA LEU A 177 -29.02 -35.53 -21.01
C LEU A 177 -27.77 -34.85 -20.41
N ALA A 178 -27.90 -34.26 -19.22
CA ALA A 178 -26.77 -33.66 -18.51
C ALA A 178 -25.76 -34.73 -18.06
N ARG A 179 -26.22 -35.89 -17.57
CA ARG A 179 -25.36 -37.01 -17.18
C ARG A 179 -24.60 -37.59 -18.37
N GLU A 180 -25.27 -37.79 -19.50
CA GLU A 180 -24.64 -38.27 -20.73
C GLU A 180 -23.59 -37.27 -21.26
N SER A 181 -23.92 -35.98 -21.24
CA SER A 181 -22.98 -34.92 -21.63
C SER A 181 -21.75 -34.89 -20.74
N ILE A 182 -21.93 -35.02 -19.41
CA ILE A 182 -20.82 -35.11 -18.46
C ILE A 182 -20.00 -36.39 -18.69
N ALA A 183 -20.65 -37.54 -18.92
CA ALA A 183 -19.97 -38.80 -19.17
C ALA A 183 -19.11 -38.78 -20.44
N GLY A 184 -19.60 -38.13 -21.50
CA GLY A 184 -18.85 -37.91 -22.75
C GLY A 184 -17.71 -36.91 -22.60
N LEU A 185 -17.89 -35.86 -21.78
CA LEU A 185 -16.81 -34.93 -21.45
C LEU A 185 -15.73 -35.60 -20.58
N MET A 186 -16.11 -36.42 -19.60
CA MET A 186 -15.17 -37.18 -18.78
C MET A 186 -14.34 -38.17 -19.60
N GLU A 187 -14.96 -38.78 -20.61
CA GLU A 187 -14.27 -39.66 -21.57
C GLU A 187 -13.29 -38.90 -22.44
N LYS A 188 -13.69 -37.73 -22.99
CA LYS A 188 -12.79 -36.85 -23.75
C LYS A 188 -11.62 -36.34 -22.91
N LEU A 189 -11.83 -36.13 -21.61
CA LEU A 189 -10.82 -35.64 -20.67
C LEU A 189 -9.99 -36.76 -20.00
N LYS A 190 -10.25 -38.04 -20.33
CA LYS A 190 -9.59 -39.22 -19.74
C LYS A 190 -9.60 -39.22 -18.19
N LEU A 191 -10.64 -38.68 -17.58
CA LEU A 191 -10.77 -38.65 -16.12
C LEU A 191 -11.45 -39.92 -15.60
N PRO A 192 -10.96 -40.55 -14.52
CA PRO A 192 -11.57 -41.75 -13.97
C PRO A 192 -12.98 -41.45 -13.43
N ARG A 193 -13.98 -42.20 -13.90
CA ARG A 193 -15.36 -42.12 -13.43
C ARG A 193 -15.47 -42.71 -12.02
N GLY A 194 -15.24 -41.89 -11.00
CA GLY A 194 -15.36 -42.39 -9.62
C GLY A 194 -15.02 -41.37 -8.55
N LEU A 195 -15.85 -40.33 -8.40
CA LEU A 195 -15.91 -39.51 -7.17
C LEU A 195 -17.37 -39.14 -6.90
N THR A 196 -18.19 -40.15 -6.62
CA THR A 196 -19.48 -39.97 -5.94
C THR A 196 -19.63 -41.08 -4.91
N LYS A 197 -19.18 -40.80 -3.68
CA LYS A 197 -19.76 -41.32 -2.44
C LYS A 197 -19.93 -40.15 -1.49
#